data_AF-A0A8T1ZYZ3-F1
#
_entry.id   AF-A0A8T1ZYZ3-F1
#
_cell.length_a   1.000
_cell.length_b   1.000
_cell.length_c   1.000
_cell.angle_alpha   90.00
_cell.angle_beta   90.00
_cell.angle_gamma   90.00
#
_symmetry.space_group_name_H-M   'P 1'
#
loop_
_entity.id
_entity.type
_entity.pdbx_description
1 polymer ?
#
loop_
_entity_poly.entity_id
_entity_poly.type
_entity_poly.pdbx_seq_one_letter_code
_entity_poly.pdbx_strand_id
1 'polypeptide(L)'
;MANSKKQAWFFYTTGLPSDIEIEVDDITFHLHKFPLMSKSRKLQQLITEQEQRLEQSKVYPHIKLENFPGGSEIFEMVIKISYGFKVDISVSTAVPLRCAAEYLEMTEEYSPENLISKTERFLSQFVFTNIQESIKALKACESVSSLAESLGVTEQCIDSIVSKASLTDPSSFYGWPMNNGGIFAVDRKKQSKDSKTELWFEDLTELSFPIFRRVILAMKSRDLSPEIVERSLLTYAKKHIPGISRSSSSSSSSSSSSSTIASENQQRELLETIISDLPLTTTTTRSLFGLLRSAIILNASENCRKFLEKKIGSNLEKATLDDLLIPSYSYLNETLYDVDLVERLLRRFLENAAVSSSSLTVVGKLIDGVLGEIASDGNLKPEKFYNLAVLLPVQARVYDDGLYRAVDIYFKVSDWI
;
A
#
# COMPACT_ATOMS: atom_id res chain seq x y z
N MET A 1 9.19 -36.48 12.50
CA MET A 1 10.29 -35.55 12.80
C MET A 1 10.01 -34.95 14.16
N ALA A 2 10.92 -35.12 15.12
CA ALA A 2 10.72 -34.66 16.49
C ALA A 2 10.74 -33.12 16.54
N ASN A 3 9.62 -32.49 16.92
CA ASN A 3 9.58 -31.06 17.21
C ASN A 3 10.44 -30.82 18.46
N SER A 4 11.61 -30.22 18.26
CA SER A 4 12.47 -29.76 19.34
C SER A 4 11.79 -28.58 20.04
N LYS A 5 11.01 -28.85 21.11
CA LYS A 5 10.46 -27.80 21.99
C LYS A 5 11.60 -26.91 22.47
N LYS A 6 11.50 -25.60 22.22
CA LYS A 6 12.48 -24.62 22.71
C LYS A 6 12.10 -24.28 24.15
N GLN A 7 13.04 -24.32 25.08
CA GLN A 7 12.76 -23.98 26.47
C GLN A 7 13.28 -22.57 26.77
N ALA A 8 12.43 -21.69 27.30
CA ALA A 8 12.83 -20.37 27.77
C ALA A 8 12.94 -20.38 29.30
N TRP A 9 14.18 -20.28 29.78
CA TRP A 9 14.50 -20.37 31.21
C TRP A 9 14.59 -18.97 31.82
N PHE A 10 13.59 -18.55 32.59
CA PHE A 10 13.62 -17.28 33.35
C PHE A 10 14.27 -17.40 34.74
N PHE A 11 15.04 -18.47 34.97
CA PHE A 11 15.64 -18.81 36.26
C PHE A 11 16.60 -17.76 36.85
N TYR A 12 17.12 -16.82 36.06
CA TYR A 12 18.34 -16.10 36.42
C TYR A 12 18.19 -14.88 37.34
N THR A 13 16.98 -14.51 37.79
CA THR A 13 16.81 -13.26 38.57
C THR A 13 16.35 -13.44 40.02
N THR A 14 15.75 -14.58 40.40
CA THR A 14 15.24 -14.80 41.77
C THR A 14 15.94 -15.91 42.55
N GLY A 15 16.66 -16.83 41.90
CA GLY A 15 17.39 -17.93 42.57
C GLY A 15 16.51 -18.99 43.25
N LEU A 16 15.19 -18.97 43.02
CA LEU A 16 14.21 -19.90 43.57
C LEU A 16 13.77 -20.95 42.53
N PRO A 17 13.37 -22.17 42.95
CA PRO A 17 12.82 -23.16 42.05
C PRO A 17 11.44 -22.72 41.53
N SER A 18 11.18 -22.94 40.23
CA SER A 18 9.90 -22.64 39.60
C SER A 18 8.77 -23.46 40.20
N ASP A 19 7.61 -22.84 40.44
CA ASP A 19 6.41 -23.48 40.99
C ASP A 19 5.30 -23.66 39.95
N ILE A 20 5.51 -23.20 38.71
CA ILE A 20 4.57 -23.32 37.60
C ILE A 20 5.29 -23.40 36.24
N GLU A 21 4.71 -24.17 35.32
CA GLU A 21 5.12 -24.21 33.92
C GLU A 21 3.99 -23.70 33.03
N ILE A 22 4.30 -22.75 32.16
CA ILE A 22 3.36 -22.25 31.15
C ILE A 22 3.93 -22.52 29.76
N GLU A 23 3.21 -23.27 28.94
CA GLU A 23 3.53 -23.51 27.54
C GLU A 23 2.74 -22.55 26.65
N VAL A 24 3.47 -21.76 25.86
CA VAL A 24 2.92 -20.85 24.85
C VAL A 24 3.55 -21.20 23.51
N ASP A 25 2.72 -21.54 22.54
CA ASP A 25 3.14 -22.09 21.25
C ASP A 25 4.02 -23.34 21.44
N ASP A 26 5.31 -23.28 21.10
CA ASP A 26 6.30 -24.36 21.28
C ASP A 26 7.35 -24.04 22.37
N ILE A 27 7.09 -23.01 23.18
CA ILE A 27 8.00 -22.55 24.24
C ILE A 27 7.41 -22.80 25.62
N THR A 28 8.15 -23.55 26.44
CA THR A 28 7.82 -23.75 27.85
C THR A 28 8.58 -22.73 28.71
N PHE A 29 7.82 -21.99 29.50
CA PHE A 29 8.31 -21.01 30.47
C PHE A 29 8.18 -21.56 31.88
N HIS A 30 9.30 -21.61 32.61
CA HIS A 30 9.33 -21.96 34.02
C HIS A 30 9.26 -20.68 34.86
N LEU A 31 8.20 -20.51 35.65
CA LEU A 31 7.84 -19.25 36.29
C LEU A 31 7.46 -19.45 37.77
N HIS A 32 7.07 -18.34 38.40
CA HIS A 32 6.59 -18.25 39.77
C HIS A 32 5.13 -17.79 39.78
N LYS A 33 4.27 -18.40 40.61
CA LYS A 33 2.83 -18.09 40.68
C LYS A 33 2.58 -16.65 41.11
N PHE A 34 3.25 -16.18 42.17
CA PHE A 34 2.93 -14.90 42.81
C PHE A 34 3.03 -13.68 41.88
N PRO A 35 4.13 -13.47 41.11
CA PRO A 35 4.23 -12.35 40.17
C PRO A 35 3.14 -12.34 39.09
N LEU A 36 2.67 -13.53 38.67
CA LEU A 36 1.66 -13.67 37.63
C LEU A 36 0.25 -13.41 38.18
N MET A 37 -0.09 -14.04 39.30
CA MET A 37 -1.42 -13.92 39.91
C MET A 37 -1.71 -12.51 40.43
N SER A 38 -0.69 -11.78 40.87
CA SER A 38 -0.84 -10.40 41.32
C SER A 38 -1.13 -9.40 40.20
N LYS A 39 -0.94 -9.78 38.94
CA LYS A 39 -1.05 -8.87 37.78
C LYS A 39 -2.10 -9.29 36.75
N SER A 40 -2.49 -10.57 36.73
CA SER A 40 -3.42 -11.13 35.76
C SER A 40 -4.51 -11.95 36.43
N ARG A 41 -5.77 -11.54 36.20
CA ARG A 41 -6.94 -12.29 36.63
C ARG A 41 -7.01 -13.68 36.01
N LYS A 42 -6.78 -13.77 34.71
CA LYS A 42 -6.92 -15.03 33.98
C LYS A 42 -5.88 -16.04 34.41
N LEU A 43 -4.62 -15.63 34.59
CA LEU A 43 -3.59 -16.51 35.13
C LEU A 43 -3.95 -16.95 36.56
N GLN A 44 -4.44 -16.04 37.40
CA GLN A 44 -4.91 -16.43 38.73
C GLN A 44 -6.01 -17.50 38.68
N GLN A 45 -7.01 -17.36 37.81
CA GLN A 45 -8.08 -18.34 37.64
C GLN A 45 -7.54 -19.69 37.14
N LEU A 46 -6.74 -19.69 36.06
CA LEU A 46 -6.20 -20.92 35.48
C LEU A 46 -5.28 -21.67 36.44
N ILE A 47 -4.49 -20.95 37.24
CA ILE A 47 -3.63 -21.54 38.27
C ILE A 47 -4.47 -22.18 39.37
N THR A 48 -5.48 -21.46 39.88
CA THR A 48 -6.36 -21.95 40.95
C THR A 48 -7.16 -23.19 40.52
N GLU A 49 -7.68 -23.20 39.29
CA GLU A 49 -8.40 -24.35 38.73
C GLU A 49 -7.52 -25.58 38.54
N GLN A 50 -6.27 -25.38 38.12
CA GLN A 50 -5.31 -26.49 37.98
C GLN A 50 -4.90 -27.04 39.35
N GLU A 51 -4.71 -26.19 40.34
CA GLU A 51 -4.38 -26.63 41.71
C GLU A 51 -5.50 -27.48 42.32
N GLN A 52 -6.76 -27.10 42.14
CA GLN A 52 -7.92 -27.90 42.57
C GLN A 52 -7.99 -29.26 41.85
N ARG A 53 -7.54 -29.34 40.60
CA ARG A 53 -7.48 -30.60 39.83
C ARG A 53 -6.32 -31.50 40.25
N LEU A 54 -5.22 -30.93 40.73
CA LEU A 54 -3.96 -31.62 41.02
C LEU A 54 -3.80 -32.07 42.47
N GLU A 55 -4.84 -31.99 43.30
CA GLU A 55 -4.83 -32.47 44.70
C GLU A 55 -4.39 -33.95 44.87
N GLN A 56 -4.24 -34.71 43.78
CA GLN A 56 -3.83 -36.12 43.76
C GLN A 56 -2.43 -36.40 43.16
N SER A 57 -1.69 -35.40 42.64
CA SER A 57 -0.39 -35.63 41.96
C SER A 57 0.67 -34.59 42.33
N LYS A 58 1.88 -35.02 42.70
CA LYS A 58 3.04 -34.18 43.07
C LYS A 58 3.69 -33.45 41.87
N VAL A 59 2.95 -33.20 40.79
CA VAL A 59 3.46 -32.57 39.56
C VAL A 59 3.13 -31.08 39.61
N TYR A 60 4.09 -30.24 39.19
CA TYR A 60 3.90 -28.79 39.10
C TYR A 60 2.74 -28.47 38.12
N PRO A 61 1.93 -27.43 38.39
CA PRO A 61 0.87 -27.03 37.48
C PRO A 61 1.45 -26.67 36.12
N HIS A 62 0.99 -27.37 35.08
CA HIS A 62 1.34 -27.14 33.70
C HIS A 62 0.13 -26.54 32.97
N ILE A 63 0.26 -25.30 32.49
CA ILE A 63 -0.79 -24.57 31.78
C ILE A 63 -0.37 -24.38 30.34
N LYS A 64 -1.23 -24.78 29.39
CA LYS A 64 -1.01 -24.53 27.98
C LYS A 64 -1.91 -23.39 27.51
N LEU A 65 -1.30 -22.32 27.00
CA LEU A 65 -2.00 -21.21 26.37
C LEU A 65 -1.91 -21.37 24.85
N GLU A 66 -2.96 -21.92 24.26
CA GLU A 66 -3.04 -22.08 22.80
C GLU A 66 -3.43 -20.76 22.13
N ASN A 67 -2.74 -20.41 21.04
CA ASN A 67 -2.98 -19.20 20.23
C ASN A 67 -2.87 -17.89 21.03
N PHE A 68 -1.80 -17.74 21.81
CA PHE A 68 -1.59 -16.52 22.57
C PHE A 68 -1.39 -15.31 21.64
N PRO A 69 -2.07 -14.17 21.86
CA PRO A 69 -1.96 -12.99 21.00
C PRO A 69 -0.53 -12.44 21.00
N GLY A 70 0.09 -12.37 19.82
CA GLY A 70 1.47 -11.93 19.66
C GLY A 70 2.53 -13.00 19.94
N GLY A 71 2.11 -14.23 20.25
CA GLY A 71 2.98 -15.39 20.44
C GLY A 71 3.89 -15.31 21.67
N SER A 72 4.80 -16.28 21.74
CA SER A 72 5.74 -16.45 22.86
C SER A 72 6.63 -15.23 23.17
N GLU A 73 7.03 -14.42 22.17
CA GLU A 73 7.87 -13.22 22.37
C GLU A 73 7.13 -12.12 23.16
N ILE A 74 5.85 -11.92 22.87
CA ILE A 74 5.03 -10.95 23.59
C ILE A 74 4.71 -11.47 25.00
N PHE A 75 4.49 -12.79 25.14
CA PHE A 75 4.33 -13.40 26.46
C PHE A 75 5.56 -13.21 27.34
N GLU A 76 6.77 -13.32 26.77
CA GLU A 76 8.02 -13.02 27.47
C GLU A 76 8.04 -11.58 28.01
N MET A 77 7.60 -10.60 27.22
CA MET A 77 7.51 -9.21 27.68
C MET A 77 6.49 -9.05 28.81
N VAL A 78 5.34 -9.72 28.71
CA VAL A 78 4.32 -9.74 29.78
C VAL A 78 4.90 -10.31 31.07
N ILE A 79 5.67 -11.40 30.98
CA ILE A 79 6.34 -12.00 32.14
C ILE A 79 7.31 -10.99 32.75
N LYS A 80 8.21 -10.40 31.95
CA LYS A 80 9.17 -9.40 32.44
C LYS A 80 8.47 -8.26 33.19
N ILE A 81 7.37 -7.75 32.64
CA ILE A 81 6.58 -6.69 33.28
C ILE A 81 5.92 -7.19 34.58
N SER A 82 5.40 -8.42 34.59
CA SER A 82 4.78 -9.03 35.78
C SER A 82 5.78 -9.20 36.93
N TYR A 83 7.05 -9.47 36.61
CA TYR A 83 8.16 -9.54 37.58
C TYR A 83 8.72 -8.17 37.98
N GLY A 84 8.17 -7.08 37.45
CA GLY A 84 8.59 -5.71 37.77
C GLY A 84 9.80 -5.21 36.97
N PHE A 85 10.24 -5.93 35.93
CA PHE A 85 11.25 -5.40 35.02
C PHE A 85 10.70 -4.23 34.21
N LYS A 86 11.52 -3.19 34.05
CA LYS A 86 11.21 -2.09 33.13
C LYS A 86 11.45 -2.58 31.71
N VAL A 87 10.36 -2.80 30.98
CA VAL A 87 10.37 -3.11 29.55
C VAL A 87 9.89 -1.89 28.78
N ASP A 88 10.69 -1.48 27.81
CA ASP A 88 10.34 -0.39 26.89
C ASP A 88 9.34 -0.89 25.86
N ILE A 89 8.21 -0.18 25.76
CA ILE A 89 7.14 -0.52 24.81
C ILE A 89 7.49 0.15 23.48
N SER A 90 7.72 -0.65 22.45
CA SER A 90 7.91 -0.18 21.07
C SER A 90 6.59 -0.18 20.29
N VAL A 91 6.53 0.51 19.16
CA VAL A 91 5.31 0.60 18.33
C VAL A 91 4.92 -0.75 17.71
N SER A 92 5.89 -1.56 17.29
CA SER A 92 5.62 -2.90 16.77
C SER A 92 5.10 -3.86 17.83
N THR A 93 5.48 -3.65 19.10
CA THR A 93 5.06 -4.51 20.22
C THR A 93 3.82 -3.99 20.94
N ALA A 94 3.47 -2.71 20.78
CA ALA A 94 2.40 -2.07 21.55
C ALA A 94 1.02 -2.69 21.31
N VAL A 95 0.66 -2.96 20.05
CA VAL A 95 -0.65 -3.54 19.71
C VAL A 95 -0.75 -5.00 20.17
N PRO A 96 0.22 -5.89 19.86
CA PRO A 96 0.20 -7.25 20.40
C PRO A 96 0.19 -7.28 21.93
N LEU A 97 0.92 -6.38 22.59
CA LEU A 97 0.96 -6.28 24.05
C LEU A 97 -0.38 -5.83 24.64
N ARG A 98 -1.09 -4.88 23.99
CA ARG A 98 -2.45 -4.47 24.38
C ARG A 98 -3.45 -5.63 24.25
N CYS A 99 -3.33 -6.41 23.18
CA CYS A 99 -4.14 -7.61 22.92
C CYS A 99 -3.86 -8.70 23.96
N ALA A 100 -2.58 -8.96 24.25
CA ALA A 100 -2.15 -9.88 25.30
C ALA A 100 -2.61 -9.46 26.70
N ALA A 101 -2.53 -8.17 27.02
CA ALA A 101 -3.01 -7.62 28.27
C ALA A 101 -4.52 -7.81 28.44
N GLU A 102 -5.30 -7.64 27.37
CA GLU A 102 -6.74 -7.93 27.37
C GLU A 102 -6.99 -9.43 27.59
N TYR A 103 -6.31 -10.28 26.81
CA TYR A 103 -6.50 -11.72 26.90
C TYR A 103 -6.20 -12.25 28.30
N LEU A 104 -5.21 -11.68 28.99
CA LEU A 104 -4.82 -12.02 30.36
C LEU A 104 -5.58 -11.24 31.43
N GLU A 105 -6.46 -10.33 31.04
CA GLU A 105 -7.26 -9.49 31.94
C GLU A 105 -6.36 -8.73 32.95
N MET A 106 -5.32 -8.08 32.44
CA MET A 106 -4.36 -7.30 33.24
C MET A 106 -4.87 -5.88 33.49
N THR A 107 -5.92 -5.77 34.31
CA THR A 107 -6.62 -4.51 34.63
C THR A 107 -6.00 -3.79 35.84
N GLU A 108 -6.42 -2.54 36.05
CA GLU A 108 -6.01 -1.73 37.22
C GLU A 108 -6.48 -2.29 38.57
N GLU A 109 -7.48 -3.18 38.56
CA GLU A 109 -8.01 -3.81 39.77
C GLU A 109 -6.96 -4.68 40.49
N TYR A 110 -6.02 -5.24 39.73
CA TYR A 110 -4.96 -6.11 40.23
C TYR A 110 -3.69 -5.34 40.60
N SER A 111 -3.39 -4.29 39.83
CA SER A 111 -2.23 -3.45 40.06
C SER A 111 -2.45 -2.05 39.50
N PRO A 112 -2.01 -1.00 40.20
CA PRO A 112 -1.95 0.32 39.58
C PRO A 112 -0.99 0.32 38.37
N GLU A 113 -1.34 1.07 37.34
CA GLU A 113 -0.65 1.16 36.05
C GLU A 113 -0.36 -0.20 35.41
N ASN A 114 -1.37 -1.06 35.40
CA ASN A 114 -1.24 -2.38 34.79
C ASN A 114 -1.13 -2.28 33.25
N LEU A 115 -0.84 -3.41 32.63
CA LEU A 115 -0.41 -3.46 31.24
C LEU A 115 -1.43 -2.87 30.26
N ILE A 116 -2.73 -3.03 30.51
CA ILE A 116 -3.79 -2.42 29.68
C ILE A 116 -3.65 -0.90 29.66
N SER A 117 -3.72 -0.24 30.82
CA SER A 117 -3.63 1.24 30.89
C SER A 117 -2.30 1.76 30.37
N LYS A 118 -1.19 1.04 30.64
CA LYS A 118 0.15 1.43 30.17
C LYS A 118 0.23 1.39 28.65
N THR A 119 -0.32 0.36 28.01
CA THR A 119 -0.33 0.23 26.54
C THR A 119 -1.30 1.21 25.89
N GLU A 120 -2.49 1.42 26.46
CA GLU A 120 -3.46 2.41 25.95
C GLU A 120 -2.93 3.84 25.99
N ARG A 121 -2.25 4.21 27.08
CA ARG A 121 -1.60 5.51 27.21
C ARG A 121 -0.52 5.70 26.16
N PHE A 122 0.31 4.69 25.93
CA PHE A 122 1.35 4.73 24.91
C PHE A 122 0.75 4.88 23.50
N LEU A 123 -0.29 4.09 23.17
CA LEU A 123 -0.98 4.17 21.88
C LEU A 123 -1.60 5.56 21.67
N SER A 124 -2.29 6.09 22.68
CA SER A 124 -2.99 7.37 22.60
C SER A 124 -2.06 8.58 22.50
N GLN A 125 -0.97 8.58 23.28
CA GLN A 125 -0.06 9.72 23.37
C GLN A 125 0.99 9.73 22.25
N PHE A 126 1.49 8.56 21.84
CA PHE A 126 2.62 8.46 20.92
C PHE A 126 2.22 7.94 19.53
N VAL A 127 1.42 6.87 19.46
CA VAL A 127 1.10 6.23 18.18
C VAL A 127 0.08 7.05 17.41
N PHE A 128 -1.09 7.32 17.98
CA PHE A 128 -2.18 8.02 17.28
C PHE A 128 -1.90 9.50 16.98
N THR A 129 -0.78 10.04 17.48
CA THR A 129 -0.35 11.40 17.20
C THR A 129 0.53 11.53 15.95
N ASN A 130 1.11 10.43 15.46
CA ASN A 130 2.03 10.41 14.31
C ASN A 130 1.60 9.40 13.24
N ILE A 131 1.48 9.85 11.98
CA ILE A 131 1.02 9.02 10.86
C ILE A 131 1.92 7.79 10.63
N GLN A 132 3.24 7.93 10.72
CA GLN A 132 4.17 6.82 10.46
C GLN A 132 4.08 5.76 11.55
N GLU A 133 3.94 6.18 12.81
CA GLU A 133 3.82 5.26 13.93
C GLU A 133 2.44 4.58 13.91
N SER A 134 1.37 5.28 13.53
CA SER A 134 0.05 4.65 13.27
C SER A 134 0.11 3.60 12.16
N ILE A 135 0.88 3.81 11.09
CA ILE A 135 1.07 2.80 10.02
C ILE A 135 1.83 1.58 10.53
N LYS A 136 2.91 1.77 11.30
CA LYS A 136 3.65 0.66 11.91
C LYS A 136 2.80 -0.12 12.91
N ALA A 137 1.99 0.57 13.71
CA ALA A 137 1.05 -0.07 14.63
C ALA A 137 -0.03 -0.86 13.88
N LEU A 138 -0.53 -0.31 12.76
CA LEU A 138 -1.50 -1.00 11.91
C LEU A 138 -0.91 -2.27 11.28
N LYS A 139 0.37 -2.25 10.89
CA LYS A 139 1.10 -3.45 10.47
C LYS A 139 1.19 -4.48 11.59
N ALA A 140 1.43 -4.04 12.83
CA ALA A 140 1.47 -4.94 13.99
C ALA A 140 0.09 -5.60 14.28
N CYS A 141 -1.03 -4.94 13.93
CA CYS A 141 -2.37 -5.53 14.03
C CYS A 141 -2.52 -6.81 13.19
N GLU A 142 -1.76 -7.00 12.11
CA GLU A 142 -1.85 -8.20 11.25
C GLU A 142 -1.58 -9.48 12.02
N SER A 143 -0.68 -9.44 13.01
CA SER A 143 -0.36 -10.59 13.86
C SER A 143 -1.47 -10.98 14.84
N VAL A 144 -2.38 -10.05 15.15
CA VAL A 144 -3.41 -10.18 16.20
C VAL A 144 -4.79 -9.71 15.71
N SER A 145 -5.07 -9.93 14.43
CA SER A 145 -6.19 -9.30 13.70
C SER A 145 -7.55 -9.40 14.42
N SER A 146 -7.92 -10.58 14.93
CA SER A 146 -9.23 -10.79 15.56
C SER A 146 -9.41 -9.98 16.85
N LEU A 147 -8.40 -9.99 17.72
CA LEU A 147 -8.46 -9.31 19.01
C LEU A 147 -8.25 -7.80 18.87
N ALA A 148 -7.39 -7.39 17.93
CA ALA A 148 -7.18 -5.98 17.61
C ALA A 148 -8.44 -5.31 17.04
N GLU A 149 -9.24 -6.06 16.25
CA GLU A 149 -10.54 -5.59 15.77
C GLU A 149 -11.58 -5.49 16.88
N SER A 150 -11.69 -6.50 17.76
CA SER A 150 -12.64 -6.44 18.88
C SER A 150 -12.35 -5.29 19.85
N LEU A 151 -11.07 -4.90 19.98
CA LEU A 151 -10.63 -3.78 20.80
C LEU A 151 -10.74 -2.42 20.10
N GLY A 152 -11.08 -2.40 18.81
CA GLY A 152 -11.16 -1.16 18.01
C GLY A 152 -9.82 -0.50 17.70
N VAL A 153 -8.68 -1.14 18.03
CA VAL A 153 -7.34 -0.56 17.84
C VAL A 153 -7.04 -0.35 16.36
N THR A 154 -7.44 -1.30 15.52
CA THR A 154 -7.29 -1.21 14.06
C THR A 154 -8.03 0.00 13.49
N GLU A 155 -9.25 0.26 13.94
CA GLU A 155 -10.06 1.40 13.49
C GLU A 155 -9.46 2.73 13.97
N GLN A 156 -8.99 2.78 15.23
CA GLN A 156 -8.31 3.96 15.77
C GLN A 156 -7.01 4.29 15.03
N CYS A 157 -6.23 3.28 14.64
CA CYS A 157 -5.06 3.46 13.79
C CYS A 157 -5.44 4.07 12.43
N ILE A 158 -6.47 3.53 11.77
CA ILE A 158 -6.95 4.03 10.47
C ILE A 158 -7.47 5.47 10.61
N ASP A 159 -8.29 5.75 11.62
CA ASP A 159 -8.83 7.08 11.89
C ASP A 159 -7.72 8.09 12.21
N SER A 160 -6.69 7.68 12.93
CA SER A 160 -5.49 8.48 13.16
C SER A 160 -4.79 8.81 11.84
N ILE A 161 -4.53 7.82 10.98
CA ILE A 161 -3.89 8.05 9.67
C ILE A 161 -4.71 9.04 8.84
N VAL A 162 -6.02 8.82 8.74
CA VAL A 162 -6.91 9.66 7.93
C VAL A 162 -6.98 11.07 8.50
N SER A 163 -7.18 11.24 9.81
CA SER A 163 -7.25 12.56 10.45
C SER A 163 -5.94 13.34 10.34
N LYS A 164 -4.78 12.69 10.46
CA LYS A 164 -3.48 13.35 10.28
C LYS A 164 -3.17 13.66 8.82
N ALA A 165 -3.58 12.80 7.89
CA ALA A 165 -3.47 13.08 6.47
C ALA A 165 -4.31 14.30 6.06
N SER A 166 -5.53 14.47 6.61
CA SER A 166 -6.35 15.67 6.37
C SER A 166 -5.68 16.96 6.85
N LEU A 167 -4.94 16.92 7.97
CA LEU A 167 -4.21 18.09 8.48
C LEU A 167 -2.98 18.45 7.62
N THR A 168 -2.49 17.49 6.85
CA THR A 168 -1.31 17.65 5.99
C THR A 168 -1.69 18.12 4.58
N ASP A 169 -2.99 18.13 4.27
CA ASP A 169 -3.51 18.60 3.00
C ASP A 169 -3.23 20.11 2.81
N PRO A 170 -2.48 20.51 1.77
CA PRO A 170 -2.24 21.91 1.46
C PRO A 170 -3.53 22.72 1.35
N SER A 171 -4.64 22.11 0.92
CA SER A 171 -5.94 22.77 0.75
C SER A 171 -6.61 23.16 2.08
N SER A 172 -6.31 22.48 3.19
CA SER A 172 -6.82 22.81 4.53
C SER A 172 -6.17 24.09 5.09
N PHE A 173 -4.96 24.43 4.63
CA PHE A 173 -4.20 25.59 5.09
C PHE A 173 -4.62 26.92 4.44
N TYR A 174 -5.42 26.90 3.36
CA TYR A 174 -5.83 28.10 2.63
C TYR A 174 -7.13 28.78 3.13
N GLY A 175 -7.72 28.31 4.24
CA GLY A 175 -9.02 28.76 4.74
C GLY A 175 -9.04 29.87 5.81
N TRP A 176 -7.89 30.45 6.21
CA TRP A 176 -7.85 31.49 7.25
C TRP A 176 -7.68 32.90 6.64
N PRO A 177 -8.64 33.83 6.82
CA PRO A 177 -8.45 35.21 6.40
C PRO A 177 -7.61 35.95 7.44
N MET A 178 -6.27 35.87 7.33
CA MET A 178 -5.41 36.77 8.09
C MET A 178 -5.32 38.11 7.35
N ASN A 179 -6.23 39.01 7.69
CA ASN A 179 -6.11 40.43 7.39
C ASN A 179 -5.04 41.03 8.31
N ASN A 180 -3.89 41.43 7.76
CA ASN A 180 -3.27 42.75 7.96
C ASN A 180 -1.87 42.82 7.32
N GLY A 181 -1.62 43.96 6.70
CA GLY A 181 -0.51 44.21 5.78
C GLY A 181 0.89 44.21 6.40
N GLY A 182 1.86 43.99 5.51
CA GLY A 182 3.28 44.05 5.82
C GLY A 182 4.10 43.64 4.61
N ILE A 183 4.62 44.64 3.90
CA ILE A 183 5.55 44.57 2.77
C ILE A 183 6.76 43.71 3.17
N PHE A 184 6.92 42.50 2.61
CA PHE A 184 8.22 41.88 2.26
C PHE A 184 7.97 40.67 1.35
N ALA A 185 8.04 40.91 0.04
CA ALA A 185 8.25 39.86 -0.94
C ALA A 185 9.75 39.56 -0.99
N VAL A 186 10.21 38.44 -0.40
CA VAL A 186 11.50 37.82 -0.75
C VAL A 186 11.46 36.29 -0.56
N ASP A 187 11.82 35.61 -1.65
CA ASP A 187 12.36 34.25 -1.81
C ASP A 187 11.53 33.00 -1.49
N ARG A 188 11.01 32.43 -2.59
CA ARG A 188 10.83 30.99 -2.79
C ARG A 188 12.18 30.26 -2.66
N LYS A 189 12.59 29.90 -1.45
CA LYS A 189 13.56 28.81 -1.23
C LYS A 189 12.83 27.48 -1.10
N LYS A 190 12.86 26.75 -2.21
CA LYS A 190 12.75 25.29 -2.32
C LYS A 190 13.76 24.64 -1.35
N GLN A 191 13.37 23.51 -0.76
CA GLN A 191 14.13 22.58 0.10
C GLN A 191 13.97 22.73 1.63
N SER A 192 13.20 21.78 2.21
CA SER A 192 13.56 20.95 3.38
C SER A 192 12.35 20.48 4.21
N LYS A 193 11.10 20.73 3.77
CA LYS A 193 9.89 20.23 4.45
C LYS A 193 9.16 19.10 3.70
N ASP A 194 9.56 18.79 2.46
CA ASP A 194 8.97 17.70 1.66
C ASP A 194 9.45 16.30 2.07
N SER A 195 10.59 16.17 2.76
CA SER A 195 11.18 14.84 3.00
C SER A 195 10.39 13.97 3.96
N LYS A 196 9.67 14.53 4.95
CA LYS A 196 8.87 13.72 5.90
C LYS A 196 7.46 13.41 5.39
N THR A 197 6.90 14.30 4.58
CA THR A 197 5.55 14.14 4.02
C THR A 197 5.53 13.08 2.90
N GLU A 198 6.67 12.79 2.29
CA GLU A 198 6.77 11.75 1.25
C GLU A 198 6.98 10.34 1.83
N LEU A 199 7.62 10.21 3.00
CA LEU A 199 8.03 8.91 3.55
C LEU A 199 6.86 8.03 3.98
N TRP A 200 5.76 8.61 4.48
CA TRP A 200 4.64 7.80 4.96
C TRP A 200 3.87 7.08 3.82
N PHE A 201 3.95 7.57 2.58
CA PHE A 201 3.39 6.86 1.42
C PHE A 201 4.16 5.58 1.12
N GLU A 202 5.48 5.57 1.36
CA GLU A 202 6.31 4.37 1.23
C GLU A 202 5.98 3.38 2.36
N ASP A 203 5.77 3.88 3.58
CA ASP A 203 5.38 3.05 4.73
C ASP A 203 4.04 2.31 4.47
N LEU A 204 3.06 2.96 3.82
CA LEU A 204 1.78 2.32 3.43
C LEU A 204 1.96 1.10 2.52
N THR A 205 3.03 1.07 1.72
CA THR A 205 3.28 -0.02 0.79
C THR A 205 3.72 -1.32 1.47
N GLU A 206 4.10 -1.26 2.75
CA GLU A 206 4.44 -2.44 3.55
C GLU A 206 3.21 -3.15 4.14
N LEU A 207 2.03 -2.52 4.08
CA LEU A 207 0.79 -3.11 4.57
C LEU A 207 0.27 -4.20 3.62
N SER A 208 -0.37 -5.21 4.21
CA SER A 208 -1.16 -6.17 3.42
C SER A 208 -2.29 -5.47 2.68
N PHE A 209 -2.65 -6.02 1.51
CA PHE A 209 -3.69 -5.42 0.67
C PHE A 209 -5.06 -5.25 1.35
N PRO A 210 -5.57 -6.21 2.15
CA PRO A 210 -6.86 -6.04 2.82
C PRO A 210 -6.88 -4.82 3.76
N ILE A 211 -5.79 -4.60 4.50
CA ILE A 211 -5.66 -3.45 5.41
C ILE A 211 -5.47 -2.15 4.63
N PHE A 212 -4.61 -2.16 3.61
CA PHE A 212 -4.41 -1.01 2.73
C PHE A 212 -5.74 -0.56 2.10
N ARG A 213 -6.56 -1.51 1.61
CA ARG A 213 -7.88 -1.22 1.04
C ARG A 213 -8.81 -0.57 2.07
N ARG A 214 -8.81 -1.02 3.33
CA ARG A 214 -9.59 -0.39 4.40
C ARG A 214 -9.15 1.06 4.65
N VAL A 215 -7.84 1.33 4.64
CA VAL A 215 -7.30 2.69 4.75
C VAL A 215 -7.81 3.56 3.60
N ILE A 216 -7.75 3.09 2.35
CA ILE A 216 -8.24 3.85 1.18
C ILE A 216 -9.75 4.13 1.28
N LEU A 217 -10.55 3.14 1.68
CA LEU A 217 -12.00 3.34 1.88
C LEU A 217 -12.29 4.37 2.97
N ALA A 218 -11.53 4.37 4.06
CA ALA A 218 -11.65 5.36 5.12
C ALA A 218 -11.18 6.76 4.68
N MET A 219 -10.14 6.87 3.85
CA MET A 219 -9.73 8.15 3.25
C MET A 219 -10.83 8.72 2.36
N LYS A 220 -11.53 7.86 1.60
CA LYS A 220 -12.66 8.26 0.76
C LYS A 220 -13.89 8.68 1.55
N SER A 221 -14.22 7.96 2.62
CA SER A 221 -15.42 8.28 3.42
C SER A 221 -15.29 9.60 4.20
N ARG A 222 -14.05 10.06 4.45
CA ARG A 222 -13.77 11.36 5.09
C ARG A 222 -13.43 12.48 4.09
N ASP A 223 -13.72 12.29 2.80
CA ASP A 223 -13.52 13.27 1.73
C ASP A 223 -12.12 13.90 1.70
N LEU A 224 -11.07 13.07 1.89
CA LEU A 224 -9.69 13.55 1.71
C LEU A 224 -9.44 13.96 0.25
N SER A 225 -8.48 14.84 0.02
CA SER A 225 -8.16 15.27 -1.34
C SER A 225 -7.88 14.07 -2.25
N PRO A 226 -8.44 14.11 -3.49
CA PRO A 226 -8.26 13.02 -4.45
C PRO A 226 -6.78 12.80 -4.79
N GLU A 227 -5.94 13.82 -4.63
CA GLU A 227 -4.50 13.72 -4.85
C GLU A 227 -3.79 12.79 -3.84
N ILE A 228 -4.16 12.83 -2.56
CA ILE A 228 -3.55 11.97 -1.52
C ILE A 228 -3.96 10.51 -1.74
N VAL A 229 -5.24 10.28 -2.03
CA VAL A 229 -5.77 8.93 -2.32
C VAL A 229 -5.09 8.37 -3.55
N GLU A 230 -5.03 9.16 -4.63
CA GLU A 230 -4.37 8.76 -5.86
C GLU A 230 -2.89 8.45 -5.64
N ARG A 231 -2.15 9.34 -4.96
CA ARG A 231 -0.72 9.14 -4.70
C ARG A 231 -0.47 7.87 -3.89
N SER A 232 -1.32 7.59 -2.90
CA SER A 232 -1.25 6.36 -2.10
C SER A 232 -1.46 5.12 -2.96
N LEU A 233 -2.50 5.12 -3.79
CA LEU A 233 -2.82 4.03 -4.72
C LEU A 233 -1.69 3.78 -5.74
N LEU A 234 -1.17 4.83 -6.37
CA LEU A 234 -0.10 4.73 -7.36
C LEU A 234 1.22 4.26 -6.75
N THR A 235 1.55 4.71 -5.53
CA THR A 235 2.77 4.30 -4.83
C THR A 235 2.68 2.82 -4.44
N TYR A 236 1.52 2.38 -3.96
CA TYR A 236 1.26 0.96 -3.67
C TYR A 236 1.37 0.09 -4.93
N ALA A 237 0.71 0.50 -6.01
CA ALA A 237 0.75 -0.22 -7.28
C ALA A 237 2.18 -0.37 -7.81
N LYS A 238 2.99 0.70 -7.80
CA LYS A 238 4.37 0.68 -8.29
C LYS A 238 5.28 -0.31 -7.57
N LYS A 239 5.06 -0.56 -6.27
CA LYS A 239 5.86 -1.51 -5.49
C LYS A 239 5.43 -2.96 -5.72
N HIS A 240 4.12 -3.20 -5.81
CA HIS A 240 3.55 -4.55 -5.86
C HIS A 240 3.34 -5.10 -7.28
N ILE A 241 3.33 -4.23 -8.30
CA ILE A 241 3.13 -4.62 -9.70
C ILE A 241 4.39 -4.27 -10.51
N PRO A 242 5.14 -5.27 -10.99
CA PRO A 242 6.33 -5.04 -11.80
C PRO A 242 5.95 -4.37 -13.13
N GLY A 243 6.70 -3.35 -13.55
CA GLY A 243 6.57 -2.72 -14.88
C GLY A 243 5.85 -1.37 -14.94
N ILE A 244 5.34 -0.85 -13.83
CA ILE A 244 4.65 0.48 -13.80
C ILE A 244 5.65 1.64 -13.96
N SER A 245 6.92 1.48 -13.57
CA SER A 245 7.97 2.49 -13.72
C SER A 245 9.00 2.07 -14.78
N ARG A 246 8.90 2.65 -15.99
CA ARG A 246 10.03 2.69 -16.93
C ARG A 246 11.03 3.76 -16.47
N SER A 247 11.82 3.46 -15.45
CA SER A 247 13.07 4.19 -15.24
C SER A 247 14.13 3.51 -16.10
N SER A 248 14.76 4.28 -16.98
CA SER A 248 15.91 3.91 -17.79
C SER A 248 17.11 3.59 -16.90
N SER A 249 17.13 2.42 -16.29
CA SER A 249 18.33 1.83 -15.70
C SER A 249 18.43 0.38 -16.13
N SER A 250 19.03 0.19 -17.29
CA SER A 250 19.72 -1.03 -17.66
C SER A 250 20.95 -1.21 -16.75
N SER A 251 20.77 -1.60 -15.49
CA SER A 251 21.81 -2.21 -14.65
C SER A 251 21.34 -2.38 -13.21
N SER A 252 20.71 -3.53 -12.93
CA SER A 252 20.84 -4.23 -11.65
C SER A 252 20.01 -5.52 -11.67
N SER A 253 20.47 -6.47 -12.48
CA SER A 253 20.30 -7.87 -12.13
C SER A 253 21.01 -8.16 -10.81
N SER A 254 20.36 -8.98 -9.98
CA SER A 254 20.82 -9.64 -8.75
C SER A 254 21.03 -8.77 -7.50
N SER A 255 20.04 -8.82 -6.60
CA SER A 255 20.23 -9.44 -5.26
C SER A 255 18.91 -9.50 -4.49
N SER A 256 18.45 -10.73 -4.21
CA SER A 256 17.84 -11.23 -2.95
C SER A 256 16.68 -10.45 -2.30
N SER A 257 15.59 -11.03 -1.78
CA SER A 257 15.08 -12.39 -1.66
C SER A 257 13.81 -12.27 -0.82
N SER A 258 12.78 -13.07 -1.14
CA SER A 258 11.64 -13.37 -0.25
C SER A 258 10.58 -12.27 -0.04
N SER A 259 9.80 -12.00 -1.07
CA SER A 259 8.36 -11.96 -0.91
C SER A 259 7.75 -12.76 -2.06
N THR A 260 6.82 -13.65 -1.74
CA THR A 260 6.06 -14.46 -2.70
C THR A 260 5.66 -13.59 -3.89
N ILE A 261 6.08 -13.94 -5.11
CA ILE A 261 5.46 -13.36 -6.31
C ILE A 261 3.98 -13.69 -6.16
N ALA A 262 3.17 -12.68 -5.82
CA ALA A 262 1.73 -12.85 -5.74
C ALA A 262 1.30 -13.48 -7.06
N SER A 263 0.46 -14.51 -7.00
CA SER A 263 -0.01 -15.18 -8.22
C SER A 263 -0.55 -14.12 -9.20
N GLU A 264 -0.35 -14.28 -10.50
CA GLU A 264 -0.81 -13.31 -11.51
C GLU A 264 -2.29 -12.92 -11.31
N ASN A 265 -3.10 -13.86 -10.81
CA ASN A 265 -4.50 -13.64 -10.43
C ASN A 265 -4.67 -12.66 -9.26
N GLN A 266 -3.86 -12.77 -8.21
CA GLN A 266 -3.85 -11.81 -7.10
C GLN A 266 -3.39 -10.44 -7.61
N GLN A 267 -2.34 -10.37 -8.41
CA GLN A 267 -1.88 -9.09 -8.99
C GLN A 267 -2.96 -8.43 -9.86
N ARG A 268 -3.72 -9.22 -10.63
CA ARG A 268 -4.87 -8.74 -11.38
C ARG A 268 -5.96 -8.18 -10.48
N GLU A 269 -6.36 -8.90 -9.44
CA GLU A 269 -7.41 -8.45 -8.50
C GLU A 269 -6.99 -7.16 -7.77
N LEU A 270 -5.72 -7.07 -7.36
CA LEU A 270 -5.12 -5.88 -6.77
C LEU A 270 -5.24 -4.68 -7.74
N LEU A 271 -4.80 -4.88 -8.99
CA LEU A 271 -4.80 -3.85 -10.02
C LEU A 271 -6.22 -3.36 -10.33
N GLU A 272 -7.18 -4.28 -10.49
CA GLU A 272 -8.56 -3.94 -10.78
C GLU A 272 -9.20 -3.14 -9.64
N THR A 273 -8.94 -3.52 -8.39
CA THR A 273 -9.44 -2.79 -7.22
C THR A 273 -8.82 -1.39 -7.15
N ILE A 274 -7.50 -1.27 -7.31
CA ILE A 274 -6.79 0.02 -7.31
C ILE A 274 -7.36 0.95 -8.38
N ILE A 275 -7.63 0.43 -9.58
CA ILE A 275 -8.18 1.22 -10.69
C ILE A 275 -9.62 1.61 -10.44
N SER A 276 -10.45 0.70 -9.92
CA SER A 276 -11.82 1.02 -9.48
C SER A 276 -11.83 2.11 -8.40
N ASP A 277 -10.78 2.16 -7.58
CA ASP A 277 -10.68 3.11 -6.49
C ASP A 277 -10.04 4.46 -6.88
N LEU A 278 -9.52 4.60 -8.10
CA LEU A 278 -8.78 5.79 -8.55
C LEU A 278 -9.72 7.00 -8.81
N PRO A 279 -9.48 8.17 -8.21
CA PRO A 279 -10.29 9.37 -8.47
C PRO A 279 -10.06 9.89 -9.89
N LEU A 280 -11.02 10.60 -10.48
CA LEU A 280 -10.97 10.99 -11.90
C LEU A 280 -10.04 12.18 -12.20
N THR A 281 -9.63 12.96 -11.19
CA THR A 281 -9.33 14.39 -11.39
C THR A 281 -7.88 14.77 -11.63
N THR A 282 -6.86 13.98 -11.23
CA THR A 282 -5.50 14.54 -11.12
C THR A 282 -4.37 13.51 -11.33
N THR A 283 -4.18 13.04 -12.58
CA THR A 283 -3.12 12.04 -12.88
C THR A 283 -1.85 12.57 -13.51
N THR A 284 -0.72 11.99 -13.07
CA THR A 284 0.51 11.96 -13.86
C THR A 284 0.34 10.94 -14.99
N THR A 285 0.26 11.40 -16.23
CA THR A 285 -0.01 10.59 -17.44
C THR A 285 0.87 9.34 -17.52
N ARG A 286 2.17 9.45 -17.24
CA ARG A 286 3.11 8.32 -17.27
C ARG A 286 2.70 7.14 -16.39
N SER A 287 2.16 7.40 -15.19
CA SER A 287 1.74 6.33 -14.28
C SER A 287 0.49 5.60 -14.78
N LEU A 288 -0.42 6.30 -15.45
CA LEU A 288 -1.60 5.71 -16.09
C LEU A 288 -1.22 4.78 -17.24
N PHE A 289 -0.26 5.17 -18.08
CA PHE A 289 0.22 4.29 -19.14
C PHE A 289 0.93 3.05 -18.57
N GLY A 290 1.64 3.19 -17.45
CA GLY A 290 2.19 2.04 -16.70
C GLY A 290 1.12 1.08 -16.18
N LEU A 291 0.02 1.63 -15.62
CA LEU A 291 -1.13 0.83 -15.18
C LEU A 291 -1.84 0.15 -16.36
N LEU A 292 -2.03 0.84 -17.48
CA LEU A 292 -2.66 0.29 -18.68
C LEU A 292 -1.85 -0.87 -19.26
N ARG A 293 -0.51 -0.71 -19.35
CA ARG A 293 0.39 -1.79 -19.75
C ARG A 293 0.26 -3.01 -18.84
N SER A 294 0.28 -2.79 -17.53
CA SER A 294 0.12 -3.86 -16.54
C SER A 294 -1.24 -4.54 -16.65
N ALA A 295 -2.31 -3.77 -16.92
CA ALA A 295 -3.67 -4.29 -17.13
C ALA A 295 -3.79 -5.15 -18.40
N ILE A 296 -3.04 -4.81 -19.46
CA ILE A 296 -2.98 -5.61 -20.69
C ILE A 296 -2.20 -6.91 -20.43
N ILE A 297 -1.04 -6.83 -19.78
CA ILE A 297 -0.18 -7.99 -19.48
C ILE A 297 -0.90 -8.99 -18.56
N LEU A 298 -1.52 -8.52 -17.49
CA LEU A 298 -2.24 -9.35 -16.52
C LEU A 298 -3.66 -9.76 -16.99
N ASN A 299 -4.04 -9.38 -18.22
CA ASN A 299 -5.36 -9.61 -18.79
C ASN A 299 -6.51 -9.23 -17.82
N ALA A 300 -6.48 -7.97 -17.37
CA ALA A 300 -7.49 -7.40 -16.49
C ALA A 300 -8.85 -7.22 -17.18
N SER A 301 -9.91 -7.06 -16.38
CA SER A 301 -11.27 -6.89 -16.86
C SER A 301 -11.42 -5.77 -17.89
N GLU A 302 -12.34 -5.97 -18.85
CA GLU A 302 -12.57 -5.00 -19.93
C GLU A 302 -13.03 -3.63 -19.39
N ASN A 303 -13.79 -3.62 -18.28
CA ASN A 303 -14.23 -2.40 -17.60
C ASN A 303 -13.04 -1.60 -17.05
N CYS A 304 -12.07 -2.29 -16.44
CA CYS A 304 -10.86 -1.70 -15.91
C CYS A 304 -10.03 -1.04 -17.02
N ARG A 305 -9.85 -1.74 -18.16
CA ARG A 305 -9.16 -1.20 -19.34
C ARG A 305 -9.90 0.00 -19.94
N LYS A 306 -11.21 -0.09 -20.15
CA LYS A 306 -12.04 1.01 -20.67
C LYS A 306 -12.00 2.26 -19.78
N PHE A 307 -11.97 2.08 -18.46
CA PHE A 307 -11.85 3.18 -17.51
C PHE A 307 -10.50 3.89 -17.65
N LEU A 308 -9.39 3.14 -17.73
CA LEU A 308 -8.06 3.70 -17.97
C LEU A 308 -7.97 4.38 -19.34
N GLU A 309 -8.49 3.75 -20.41
CA GLU A 309 -8.52 4.32 -21.75
C GLU A 309 -9.27 5.66 -21.79
N LYS A 310 -10.42 5.75 -21.10
CA LYS A 310 -11.18 7.00 -20.99
C LYS A 310 -10.38 8.09 -20.27
N LYS A 311 -9.71 7.74 -19.16
CA LYS A 311 -8.93 8.70 -18.37
C LYS A 311 -7.67 9.19 -19.08
N ILE A 312 -6.97 8.28 -19.77
CA ILE A 312 -5.82 8.59 -20.62
C ILE A 312 -6.27 9.43 -21.81
N GLY A 313 -7.37 9.06 -22.46
CA GLY A 313 -7.97 9.80 -23.57
C GLY A 313 -8.27 11.26 -23.18
N SER A 314 -8.81 11.53 -21.99
CA SER A 314 -9.04 12.91 -21.52
C SER A 314 -7.77 13.71 -21.23
N ASN A 315 -6.62 13.07 -21.02
CA ASN A 315 -5.35 13.73 -20.71
C ASN A 315 -4.27 13.47 -21.78
N LEU A 316 -4.69 13.09 -23.00
CA LEU A 316 -3.77 12.67 -24.07
C LEU A 316 -2.81 13.80 -24.48
N GLU A 317 -3.20 15.07 -24.30
CA GLU A 317 -2.37 16.24 -24.54
C GLU A 317 -1.06 16.26 -23.70
N LYS A 318 -1.05 15.58 -22.54
CA LYS A 318 0.10 15.50 -21.62
C LYS A 318 0.90 14.21 -21.79
N ALA A 319 0.58 13.39 -22.80
CA ALA A 319 1.27 12.15 -23.09
C ALA A 319 2.53 12.40 -23.92
N THR A 320 3.53 11.52 -23.78
CA THR A 320 4.72 11.51 -24.63
C THR A 320 4.64 10.41 -25.68
N LEU A 321 5.47 10.48 -26.72
CA LEU A 321 5.52 9.46 -27.78
C LEU A 321 5.77 8.06 -27.19
N ASP A 322 6.74 7.95 -26.28
CA ASP A 322 7.11 6.70 -25.60
C ASP A 322 5.98 6.11 -24.72
N ASP A 323 5.04 6.95 -24.28
CA ASP A 323 3.89 6.50 -23.51
C ASP A 323 2.86 5.78 -24.39
N LEU A 324 2.70 6.22 -25.64
CA LEU A 324 1.79 5.64 -26.63
C LEU A 324 2.33 4.38 -27.32
N LEU A 325 3.66 4.24 -27.40
CA LEU A 325 4.32 3.06 -27.94
C LEU A 325 4.25 1.88 -26.95
N ILE A 326 3.08 1.26 -26.88
CA ILE A 326 2.82 0.04 -26.10
C ILE A 326 3.03 -1.18 -27.01
N PRO A 327 3.94 -2.11 -26.65
CA PRO A 327 4.14 -3.32 -27.43
C PRO A 327 2.86 -4.16 -27.54
N SER A 328 2.69 -4.86 -28.66
CA SER A 328 1.63 -5.86 -28.74
C SER A 328 2.02 -7.09 -27.93
N TYR A 329 1.14 -7.52 -27.01
CA TYR A 329 1.32 -8.75 -26.22
C TYR A 329 0.42 -9.89 -26.71
N SER A 330 -0.19 -9.74 -27.89
CA SER A 330 -1.05 -10.75 -28.50
C SER A 330 -0.23 -11.61 -29.45
N TYR A 331 -0.26 -12.93 -29.27
CA TYR A 331 0.35 -13.90 -30.19
C TYR A 331 -0.23 -13.86 -31.62
N LEU A 332 -1.39 -13.21 -31.80
CA LEU A 332 -2.09 -13.10 -33.08
C LEU A 332 -1.71 -11.84 -33.86
N ASN A 333 -1.09 -10.85 -33.21
CA ASN A 333 -0.67 -9.61 -33.85
C ASN A 333 0.84 -9.64 -34.06
N GLU A 334 1.25 -9.64 -35.32
CA GLU A 334 2.67 -9.61 -35.70
C GLU A 334 3.27 -8.19 -35.67
N THR A 335 2.48 -7.18 -35.30
CA THR A 335 2.93 -5.79 -35.19
C THR A 335 3.70 -5.57 -33.90
N LEU A 336 4.76 -4.76 -33.97
CA LEU A 336 5.60 -4.40 -32.83
C LEU A 336 4.81 -3.63 -31.76
N TYR A 337 3.85 -2.81 -32.18
CA TYR A 337 3.02 -1.97 -31.31
C TYR A 337 1.52 -2.27 -31.43
N ASP A 338 0.76 -1.99 -30.37
CA ASP A 338 -0.70 -2.07 -30.36
C ASP A 338 -1.33 -0.81 -30.98
N VAL A 339 -1.47 -0.83 -32.30
CA VAL A 339 -2.09 0.26 -33.08
C VAL A 339 -3.58 0.43 -32.73
N ASP A 340 -4.27 -0.67 -32.43
CA ASP A 340 -5.71 -0.64 -32.12
C ASP A 340 -5.95 0.09 -30.78
N LEU A 341 -5.02 -0.02 -29.83
CA LEU A 341 -5.04 0.74 -28.58
C LEU A 341 -4.86 2.24 -28.82
N VAL A 342 -3.89 2.64 -29.65
CA VAL A 342 -3.68 4.06 -30.01
C VAL A 342 -4.94 4.64 -30.65
N GLU A 343 -5.55 3.90 -31.58
CA GLU A 343 -6.80 4.29 -32.22
C GLU A 343 -7.93 4.48 -31.17
N ARG A 344 -8.10 3.53 -30.25
CA ARG A 344 -9.09 3.65 -29.16
C ARG A 344 -8.85 4.87 -28.29
N LEU A 345 -7.61 5.13 -27.88
CA LEU A 345 -7.26 6.30 -27.05
C LEU A 345 -7.54 7.61 -27.78
N LEU A 346 -7.23 7.68 -29.07
CA LEU A 346 -7.50 8.85 -29.89
C LEU A 346 -9.01 9.08 -30.05
N ARG A 347 -9.80 8.03 -30.27
CA ARG A 347 -11.28 8.13 -30.28
C ARG A 347 -11.81 8.69 -28.96
N ARG A 348 -11.32 8.23 -27.81
CA ARG A 348 -11.70 8.75 -26.49
C ARG A 348 -11.32 10.21 -26.29
N PHE A 349 -10.18 10.65 -26.83
CA PHE A 349 -9.80 12.06 -26.80
C PHE A 349 -10.78 12.91 -27.63
N LEU A 350 -11.13 12.48 -28.83
CA LEU A 350 -12.03 13.21 -29.74
C LEU A 350 -13.49 13.22 -29.27
N GLU A 351 -13.93 12.21 -28.52
CA GLU A 351 -15.26 12.18 -27.89
C GLU A 351 -15.43 13.26 -26.79
N ASN A 352 -14.35 13.83 -26.26
CA ASN A 352 -14.44 14.87 -25.25
C ASN A 352 -14.83 16.22 -25.88
N ALA A 353 -16.03 16.70 -25.57
CA ALA A 353 -16.57 17.96 -26.09
C ALA A 353 -15.78 19.23 -25.67
N ALA A 354 -14.87 19.12 -24.71
CA ALA A 354 -14.09 20.23 -24.15
C ALA A 354 -12.67 20.36 -24.73
N VAL A 355 -12.35 19.66 -25.84
CA VAL A 355 -11.01 19.72 -26.44
C VAL A 355 -10.76 21.10 -27.03
N SER A 356 -9.72 21.78 -26.52
CA SER A 356 -9.26 23.06 -27.07
C SER A 356 -8.51 22.85 -28.40
N SER A 357 -8.51 23.87 -29.26
CA SER A 357 -7.76 23.81 -30.53
C SER A 357 -6.26 23.63 -30.34
N SER A 358 -5.69 24.17 -29.25
CA SER A 358 -4.28 23.98 -28.88
C SER A 358 -4.01 22.53 -28.46
N SER A 359 -4.86 21.93 -27.61
CA SER A 359 -4.75 20.52 -27.22
C SER A 359 -4.85 19.59 -28.42
N LEU A 360 -5.77 19.89 -29.35
CA LEU A 360 -5.96 19.13 -30.59
C LEU A 360 -4.71 19.16 -31.48
N THR A 361 -4.04 20.30 -31.57
CA THR A 361 -2.80 20.44 -32.35
C THR A 361 -1.63 19.68 -31.73
N VAL A 362 -1.54 19.67 -30.39
CA VAL A 362 -0.51 18.90 -29.66
C VAL A 362 -0.70 17.40 -29.89
N VAL A 363 -1.95 16.91 -29.77
CA VAL A 363 -2.26 15.50 -30.04
C VAL A 363 -2.05 15.15 -31.51
N GLY A 364 -2.38 16.04 -32.46
CA GLY A 364 -2.09 15.84 -33.88
C GLY A 364 -0.61 15.55 -34.15
N LYS A 365 0.28 16.39 -33.61
CA LYS A 365 1.74 16.18 -33.72
C LYS A 365 2.20 14.88 -33.06
N LEU A 366 1.59 14.52 -31.93
CA LEU A 366 1.91 13.28 -31.21
C LEU A 366 1.54 12.04 -32.04
N ILE A 367 0.36 12.04 -32.65
CA ILE A 367 -0.12 10.95 -33.51
C ILE A 367 0.70 10.88 -34.81
N ASP A 368 1.08 12.00 -35.41
CA ASP A 368 1.97 11.99 -36.58
C ASP A 368 3.36 11.41 -36.23
N GLY A 369 3.86 11.67 -35.02
CA GLY A 369 5.06 11.00 -34.49
C GLY A 369 4.88 9.50 -34.32
N VAL A 370 3.73 9.07 -33.78
CA VAL A 370 3.38 7.64 -33.64
C VAL A 370 3.27 6.98 -35.02
N LEU A 371 2.64 7.63 -36.00
CA LEU A 371 2.55 7.12 -37.38
C LEU A 371 3.93 6.95 -38.00
N GLY A 372 4.89 7.85 -37.74
CA GLY A 372 6.27 7.72 -38.21
C GLY A 372 7.01 6.50 -37.65
N GLU A 373 6.79 6.18 -36.37
CA GLU A 373 7.40 5.01 -35.72
C GLU A 373 6.73 3.70 -36.17
N ILE A 374 5.40 3.64 -36.20
CA ILE A 374 4.67 2.44 -36.64
C ILE A 374 4.86 2.21 -38.14
N ALA A 375 5.08 3.26 -38.95
CA ALA A 375 5.39 3.12 -40.38
C ALA A 375 6.65 2.29 -40.66
N SER A 376 7.55 2.16 -39.68
CA SER A 376 8.75 1.34 -39.81
C SER A 376 8.50 -0.16 -39.58
N ASP A 377 7.27 -0.55 -39.21
CA ASP A 377 6.87 -1.93 -38.98
C ASP A 377 6.38 -2.59 -40.27
N GLY A 378 7.13 -3.58 -40.78
CA GLY A 378 6.79 -4.29 -42.02
C GLY A 378 5.53 -5.17 -41.93
N ASN A 379 5.04 -5.45 -40.72
CA ASN A 379 3.82 -6.24 -40.52
C ASN A 379 2.55 -5.36 -40.40
N LEU A 380 2.69 -4.04 -40.49
CA LEU A 380 1.57 -3.12 -40.42
C LEU A 380 0.73 -3.19 -41.70
N LYS A 381 -0.58 -3.41 -41.55
CA LYS A 381 -1.51 -3.42 -42.69
C LYS A 381 -1.84 -1.98 -43.15
N PRO A 382 -1.99 -1.74 -44.47
CA PRO A 382 -2.31 -0.41 -45.00
C PRO A 382 -3.62 0.15 -44.45
N GLU A 383 -4.63 -0.71 -44.24
CA GLU A 383 -5.93 -0.32 -43.68
C GLU A 383 -5.79 0.27 -42.27
N LYS A 384 -4.93 -0.33 -41.42
CA LYS A 384 -4.70 0.16 -40.06
C LYS A 384 -3.96 1.50 -40.06
N PHE A 385 -2.95 1.62 -40.93
CA PHE A 385 -2.21 2.88 -41.10
C PHE A 385 -3.13 4.00 -41.57
N TYR A 386 -3.93 3.74 -42.61
CA TYR A 386 -4.89 4.69 -43.16
C TYR A 386 -5.96 5.13 -42.14
N ASN A 387 -6.57 4.17 -41.44
CA ASN A 387 -7.61 4.45 -40.46
C ASN A 387 -7.11 5.38 -39.34
N LEU A 388 -5.88 5.16 -38.85
CA LEU A 388 -5.28 6.02 -37.84
C LEU A 388 -4.96 7.43 -38.38
N ALA A 389 -4.45 7.52 -39.61
CA ALA A 389 -4.11 8.79 -40.26
C ALA A 389 -5.33 9.71 -40.49
N VAL A 390 -6.48 9.12 -40.85
CA VAL A 390 -7.74 9.83 -41.17
C VAL A 390 -8.58 10.13 -39.92
N LEU A 391 -8.29 9.48 -38.78
CA LEU A 391 -9.07 9.65 -37.55
C LEU A 391 -9.01 11.09 -37.00
N LEU A 392 -7.94 11.83 -37.31
CA LEU A 392 -7.75 13.21 -36.86
C LEU A 392 -8.57 14.20 -37.70
N PRO A 393 -9.26 15.17 -37.07
CA PRO A 393 -9.93 16.23 -37.81
C PRO A 393 -8.92 17.18 -38.46
N VAL A 394 -9.32 17.85 -39.54
CA VAL A 394 -8.43 18.75 -40.32
C VAL A 394 -7.80 19.83 -39.45
N GLN A 395 -8.52 20.29 -38.42
CA GLN A 395 -8.06 21.33 -37.50
C GLN A 395 -6.94 20.86 -36.56
N ALA A 396 -6.63 19.56 -36.50
CA ALA A 396 -5.54 19.02 -35.70
C ALA A 396 -4.16 19.21 -36.35
N ARG A 397 -4.12 19.39 -37.67
CA ARG A 397 -2.88 19.56 -38.43
C ARG A 397 -2.78 20.99 -38.96
N VAL A 398 -1.79 21.72 -38.46
CA VAL A 398 -1.42 23.03 -39.03
C VAL A 398 -0.52 22.84 -40.26
N TYR A 399 0.30 21.78 -40.24
CA TYR A 399 1.15 21.34 -41.32
C TYR A 399 1.07 19.81 -41.40
N ASP A 400 1.03 19.26 -42.61
CA ASP A 400 0.92 17.82 -42.85
C ASP A 400 2.30 17.15 -43.03
N ASP A 401 3.41 17.87 -42.84
CA ASP A 401 4.78 17.38 -43.06
C ASP A 401 5.07 16.08 -42.28
N GLY A 402 4.57 15.99 -41.04
CA GLY A 402 4.70 14.80 -40.20
C GLY A 402 4.00 13.58 -40.79
N LEU A 403 2.78 13.78 -41.30
CA LEU A 403 2.00 12.74 -41.98
C LEU A 403 2.68 12.31 -43.28
N TYR A 404 3.11 13.26 -44.13
CA TYR A 404 3.80 12.93 -45.38
C TYR A 404 5.10 12.17 -45.14
N ARG A 405 5.85 12.53 -44.08
CA ARG A 405 7.04 11.79 -43.66
C ARG A 405 6.70 10.36 -43.25
N ALA A 406 5.64 10.16 -42.46
CA ALA A 406 5.21 8.82 -42.06
C ALA A 406 4.78 7.97 -43.26
N VAL A 407 4.08 8.57 -44.24
CA VAL A 407 3.69 7.91 -45.50
C VAL A 407 4.91 7.51 -46.33
N ASP A 408 5.89 8.40 -46.47
CA ASP A 408 7.16 8.12 -47.17
C ASP A 408 7.94 6.97 -46.52
N ILE A 409 8.01 6.94 -45.18
CA ILE A 409 8.62 5.84 -44.43
C ILE A 409 7.85 4.53 -44.68
N TYR A 410 6.52 4.58 -44.58
CA TYR A 410 5.67 3.40 -44.75
C TYR A 410 5.84 2.77 -46.14
N PHE A 411 5.90 3.59 -47.19
CA PHE A 411 6.14 3.11 -48.56
C PHE A 411 7.56 2.60 -48.79
N LYS A 412 8.56 3.07 -48.03
CA LYS A 412 9.93 2.56 -48.12
C LYS A 412 10.13 1.21 -47.44
N VAL A 413 9.32 0.89 -46.44
CA VAL A 413 9.40 -0.36 -45.67
C VAL A 413 8.43 -1.42 -46.21
N SER A 414 7.28 -1.00 -46.72
CA SER A 414 6.33 -1.88 -47.40
C SER A 414 6.86 -2.17 -48.80
N ASP A 415 7.53 -3.32 -48.98
CA ASP A 415 8.01 -3.85 -50.28
C ASP A 415 6.84 -4.20 -51.23
N TRP A 416 5.97 -3.24 -51.54
CA TRP A 416 4.85 -3.37 -52.50
C TRP A 416 5.10 -2.63 -53.82
N ILE A 417 6.38 -2.47 -54.20
CA ILE A 417 6.79 -2.09 -55.55
C ILE A 417 7.83 -3.07 -56.07
#